data_AF-A0A1S9N4K3-F1
#
_entry.id   AF-A0A1S9N4K3-F1
#
_cell.length_a   1.000
_cell.length_b   1.000
_cell.length_c   1.000
_cell.angle_alpha   90.00
_cell.angle_beta   90.00
_cell.angle_gamma   90.00
#
_symmetry.space_group_name_H-M   'P 1'
#
loop_
_entity.id
_entity.type
_entity.pdbx_description
1 polymer ?
#
loop_
_entity_poly.entity_id
_entity_poly.type
_entity_poly.pdbx_seq_one_letter_code
_entity_poly.pdbx_strand_id
1 'polypeptide(L)'
;MKKILLFILKVISYFMVLFSILILIIGLLQLDGIKHNDFMTEPLTIIVVCVAFLIWRFNAEKEIRYQRKKSKEIKRKINIKEENLSNNSIQTLVEFKELLSLGIITKEEFEKKKNDLLN
;
A
#
# COMPACT_ATOMS: atom_id res chain seq x y z
N MET A 1 -2.64 -11.31 6.94
CA MET A 1 -1.34 -10.69 7.30
C MET A 1 -1.38 -9.17 7.50
N LYS A 2 -1.87 -8.34 6.55
CA LYS A 2 -1.86 -6.87 6.69
C LYS A 2 -2.59 -6.31 7.93
N LYS A 3 -3.67 -6.96 8.40
CA LYS A 3 -4.42 -6.54 9.59
C LYS A 3 -3.64 -6.76 10.90
N ILE A 4 -2.90 -7.87 11.00
CA ILE A 4 -2.09 -8.22 12.18
C ILE A 4 -0.91 -7.25 12.29
N LEU A 5 -0.25 -6.94 11.17
CA LEU A 5 0.85 -5.98 11.15
C LEU A 5 0.40 -4.57 11.58
N LEU A 6 -0.78 -4.11 11.12
CA LEU A 6 -1.36 -2.83 11.54
C LEU A 6 -1.74 -2.81 13.02
N PHE A 7 -2.18 -3.94 13.57
CA PHE A 7 -2.49 -4.08 14.99
C PHE A 7 -1.22 -3.97 15.85
N ILE A 8 -0.16 -4.70 15.47
CA ILE A 8 1.14 -4.66 16.16
C ILE A 8 1.71 -3.23 16.14
N LEU A 9 1.66 -2.56 14.98
CA LEU A 9 2.12 -1.16 14.87
C LEU A 9 1.32 -0.19 15.74
N LYS A 10 0.00 -0.39 15.87
CA LYS A 10 -0.83 0.41 16.78
C LYS A 10 -0.44 0.18 18.24
N VAL A 11 -0.25 -1.07 18.65
CA VAL A 11 0.14 -1.43 20.03
C VAL A 11 1.50 -0.82 20.38
N ILE A 12 2.49 -0.93 19.48
CA ILE A 12 3.81 -0.31 19.67
C ILE A 12 3.67 1.21 19.79
N SER A 13 2.84 1.84 18.95
CA SER A 13 2.60 3.29 19.03
C SER A 13 1.97 3.70 20.37
N TYR A 14 1.03 2.92 20.91
CA TYR A 14 0.44 3.20 22.23
C TYR A 14 1.49 3.09 23.34
N PHE A 15 2.32 2.04 23.30
CA PHE A 15 3.38 1.84 24.28
C PHE A 15 4.39 3.00 24.30
N MET A 16 4.78 3.49 23.12
CA MET A 16 5.71 4.62 22.99
C MET A 16 5.13 5.93 23.53
N VAL A 17 3.83 6.19 23.31
CA VAL A 17 3.15 7.36 23.87
C VAL A 17 3.08 7.27 25.40
N LEU A 18 2.73 6.09 25.92
CA LEU A 18 2.68 5.83 27.36
C LEU A 18 4.04 6.03 28.01
N PHE A 19 5.11 5.54 27.37
CA PHE A 19 6.48 5.73 27.82
C PHE A 19 6.91 7.21 27.80
N SER A 20 6.53 7.96 26.77
CA SER A 20 6.81 9.40 26.66
C SER A 20 6.11 10.20 27.77
N ILE A 21 4.86 9.86 28.08
CA ILE A 21 4.10 10.46 29.19
C ILE A 21 4.76 10.11 30.53
N LEU A 22 5.21 8.87 30.70
CA LEU A 22 5.89 8.43 31.93
C LEU A 22 7.18 9.22 32.18
N ILE A 23 7.99 9.41 31.13
CA ILE A 23 9.21 10.24 31.19
C ILE A 23 8.86 11.69 31.55
N LEU A 24 7.79 12.25 30.96
CA LEU A 24 7.35 13.61 31.25
C LEU A 24 6.89 13.78 32.70
N ILE A 25 6.19 12.78 33.26
CA ILE A 25 5.78 12.75 34.66
C ILE A 25 7.00 12.67 35.58
N ILE A 26 7.99 11.82 35.26
CA ILE A 26 9.24 11.72 36.03
C ILE A 26 10.01 13.05 35.99
N GLY A 27 10.11 13.69 34.82
CA GLY A 27 10.74 14.99 34.67
C GLY A 27 10.03 16.11 35.46
N LEU A 28 8.70 16.10 35.51
CA LEU A 28 7.92 17.04 36.34
C LEU A 28 8.06 16.76 37.84
N LEU A 29 8.12 15.49 38.26
CA LEU A 29 8.36 15.12 39.66
C LEU A 29 9.76 15.52 40.15
N GLN A 30 10.75 15.50 39.25
CA GLN A 30 12.12 15.96 39.55
C GLN A 30 12.23 17.49 39.65
N LEU A 31 11.30 18.25 39.05
CA LEU A 31 11.25 19.72 39.17
C LEU A 31 10.88 20.22 40.58
N ASP A 32 10.08 19.44 41.33
CA ASP A 32 9.71 19.76 42.72
C ASP A 32 10.80 19.37 43.75
N GLY A 33 11.86 18.66 43.32
CA GLY A 33 12.95 18.15 44.16
C GLY A 33 14.33 18.74 43.81
N ILE A 34 14.77 19.72 44.59
CA ILE A 34 16.06 20.44 44.57
C ILE A 34 17.29 19.57 44.16
N LYS A 35 17.94 19.88 43.02
CA LYS A 35 19.34 20.40 42.89
C LYS A 35 19.72 20.61 41.41
N HIS A 36 19.91 21.88 41.04
CA HIS A 36 20.54 22.33 39.80
C HIS A 36 22.04 21.97 39.76
N ASN A 37 22.49 21.31 38.68
CA ASN A 37 23.53 21.90 37.80
C ASN A 37 23.92 21.03 36.57
N ASP A 38 23.52 19.75 36.48
CA ASP A 38 23.80 18.92 35.27
C ASP A 38 22.57 18.69 34.37
N PHE A 39 21.42 19.31 34.70
CA PHE A 39 20.10 18.88 34.23
C PHE A 39 19.66 19.44 32.86
N MET A 40 20.47 20.27 32.19
CA MET A 40 20.06 20.90 30.92
C MET A 40 20.22 19.98 29.70
N THR A 41 21.02 18.91 29.79
CA THR A 41 21.28 17.98 28.67
C THR A 41 20.20 16.89 28.52
N GLU A 42 19.56 16.48 29.61
CA GLU A 42 18.57 15.39 29.61
C GLU A 42 17.24 15.73 28.91
N PRO A 43 16.59 16.91 29.13
CA PRO A 43 15.35 17.23 28.43
C PRO A 43 15.57 17.51 26.94
N LEU A 44 16.73 18.08 26.56
CA LEU A 44 17.10 18.35 25.17
C LEU A 44 17.31 17.05 24.37
N THR A 45 17.95 16.05 24.96
CA THR A 45 18.14 14.74 24.30
C THR A 45 16.82 14.01 24.07
N ILE A 46 15.87 14.08 25.02
CA ILE A 46 14.52 13.52 24.85
C ILE A 46 13.79 14.21 23.69
N ILE A 47 13.83 15.54 23.62
CA ILE A 47 13.20 16.32 22.54
C ILE A 47 13.81 15.94 21.18
N VAL A 48 15.14 15.80 21.10
CA VAL A 48 15.82 15.41 19.85
C VAL A 48 15.39 14.01 19.38
N VAL A 49 15.29 13.04 20.29
CA VAL A 49 14.80 11.68 19.96
C VAL A 49 13.35 11.71 19.49
N CYS A 50 12.48 12.49 20.15
CA CYS A 50 11.09 12.66 19.74
C CYS A 50 10.97 13.30 18.34
N VAL A 51 11.75 14.34 18.06
CA VAL A 51 11.75 15.02 16.75
C VAL A 51 12.27 14.09 15.65
N ALA A 52 13.38 13.38 15.88
CA ALA A 52 13.92 12.41 14.94
C ALA A 52 12.91 11.29 14.63
N PHE A 53 12.18 10.82 15.64
CA PHE A 53 11.13 9.82 15.47
C PHE A 53 9.94 10.35 14.66
N LEU A 54 9.49 11.59 14.91
CA LEU A 54 8.41 12.22 14.14
C LEU A 54 8.79 12.39 12.67
N ILE A 55 10.02 12.82 12.39
CA ILE A 55 10.55 12.94 11.01
C ILE A 55 10.56 11.56 10.33
N TRP A 56 11.09 10.54 11.01
CA TRP A 56 11.11 9.18 10.48
C TRP A 56 9.70 8.65 10.19
N ARG A 57 8.76 8.85 11.12
CA ARG A 57 7.36 8.45 10.96
C ARG A 57 6.71 9.16 9.76
N PHE A 58 6.94 10.46 9.60
CA PHE A 58 6.38 11.23 8.49
C PHE A 58 6.91 10.73 7.13
N ASN A 59 8.20 10.43 7.05
CA ASN A 59 8.82 9.86 5.86
C ASN A 59 8.28 8.45 5.54
N ALA A 60 8.12 7.59 6.55
CA ALA A 60 7.54 6.26 6.39
C ALA A 60 6.09 6.34 5.87
N GLU A 61 5.27 7.25 6.40
CA GLU A 61 3.91 7.47 5.92
C GLU A 61 3.86 7.98 4.47
N LYS A 62 4.80 8.86 4.09
CA LYS A 62 4.92 9.34 2.71
C LYS A 62 5.23 8.20 1.74
N GLU A 63 6.17 7.32 2.09
CA GLU A 63 6.53 6.16 1.28
C GLU A 63 5.37 5.17 1.14
N ILE A 64 4.66 4.88 2.25
CA ILE A 64 3.46 4.02 2.22
C ILE A 64 2.38 4.60 1.29
N ARG A 65 2.18 5.92 1.31
CA ARG A 65 1.23 6.59 0.41
C ARG A 65 1.65 6.48 -1.05
N TYR A 66 2.93 6.63 -1.34
CA TYR A 66 3.48 6.48 -2.69
C TYR A 66 3.28 5.05 -3.23
N GLN A 67 3.66 4.04 -2.45
CA GLN A 67 3.47 2.63 -2.81
C GLN A 67 1.99 2.28 -3.08
N ARG A 68 1.06 2.83 -2.27
CA ARG A 68 -0.38 2.65 -2.50
C ARG A 68 -0.85 3.29 -3.81
N LYS A 69 -0.37 4.48 -4.15
CA LYS A 69 -0.67 5.12 -5.45
C LYS A 69 -0.16 4.27 -6.61
N LYS A 70 1.10 3.85 -6.55
CA LYS A 70 1.72 2.98 -7.57
C LYS A 70 0.96 1.66 -7.75
N SER A 71 0.55 1.01 -6.65
CA SER A 71 -0.25 -0.21 -6.70
C SER A 71 -1.63 0.00 -7.35
N LYS A 72 -2.29 1.12 -7.08
CA LYS A 72 -3.56 1.47 -7.74
C LYS A 72 -3.38 1.67 -9.25
N GLU A 73 -2.30 2.33 -9.66
CA GLU A 73 -2.00 2.55 -11.07
C GLU A 73 -1.69 1.24 -11.81
N ILE A 74 -0.89 0.35 -11.20
CA ILE A 74 -0.62 -0.98 -11.75
C ILE A 74 -1.92 -1.78 -11.91
N LYS A 75 -2.80 -1.77 -10.90
CA LYS A 75 -4.11 -2.43 -11.00
C LYS A 75 -4.97 -1.86 -12.13
N ARG A 76 -4.98 -0.53 -12.31
CA ARG A 76 -5.68 0.09 -13.46
C ARG A 76 -5.10 -0.38 -14.79
N LYS A 77 -3.77 -0.44 -14.93
CA LYS A 77 -3.11 -0.94 -16.15
C LYS A 77 -3.44 -2.40 -16.44
N ILE A 78 -3.51 -3.25 -15.41
CA ILE A 78 -3.92 -4.65 -15.54
C ILE A 78 -5.37 -4.73 -16.03
N ASN A 79 -6.30 -4.02 -15.38
CA ASN A 79 -7.71 -4.01 -15.79
C ASN A 79 -7.88 -3.54 -17.24
N ILE A 80 -7.20 -2.46 -17.65
CA ILE A 80 -7.25 -1.99 -19.05
C ILE A 80 -6.70 -3.05 -20.00
N LYS A 81 -5.62 -3.74 -19.62
CA LYS A 81 -5.05 -4.81 -20.45
C LYS A 81 -6.00 -6.01 -20.55
N GLU A 82 -6.67 -6.38 -19.47
CA GLU A 82 -7.70 -7.44 -19.45
C GLU A 82 -8.91 -7.05 -20.31
N GLU A 83 -9.39 -5.81 -20.20
CA GLU A 83 -10.48 -5.28 -21.02
C GLU A 83 -10.10 -5.27 -22.51
N ASN A 84 -8.89 -4.83 -22.85
CA ASN A 84 -8.38 -4.87 -24.22
C ASN A 84 -8.23 -6.30 -24.75
N LEU A 85 -7.78 -7.26 -23.93
CA LEU A 85 -7.72 -8.67 -24.31
C LEU A 85 -9.12 -9.23 -24.59
N SER A 86 -10.10 -8.89 -23.75
CA SER A 86 -11.50 -9.26 -23.95
C SER A 86 -12.10 -8.63 -25.20
N ASN A 87 -11.79 -7.36 -25.49
CA ASN A 87 -12.29 -6.69 -26.70
C ASN A 87 -11.64 -7.28 -27.96
N ASN A 88 -10.34 -7.57 -27.90
CA ASN A 88 -9.64 -8.21 -29.01
C ASN A 88 -10.19 -9.62 -29.29
N SER A 89 -10.48 -10.43 -28.27
CA SER A 89 -11.06 -11.76 -28.45
C SER A 89 -12.46 -11.71 -29.06
N ILE A 90 -13.29 -10.74 -28.64
CA ILE A 90 -14.60 -10.48 -29.26
C ILE A 90 -14.43 -10.10 -30.73
N GLN A 91 -13.49 -9.21 -31.04
CA GLN A 91 -13.23 -8.77 -32.41
C GLN A 91 -12.77 -9.93 -33.30
N THR A 92 -11.87 -10.79 -32.82
CA THR A 92 -11.45 -11.99 -33.57
C THR A 92 -12.61 -12.95 -33.83
N LEU A 93 -13.54 -13.05 -32.88
CA LEU A 93 -14.74 -13.88 -33.03
C LEU A 93 -15.71 -13.34 -34.09
N VAL A 94 -15.82 -12.01 -34.21
CA VAL A 94 -16.60 -11.34 -35.25
C VAL A 94 -15.97 -11.58 -36.62
N GLU A 95 -14.65 -11.43 -36.76
CA GLU A 95 -13.93 -11.72 -38.00
C GLU A 95 -14.13 -13.17 -38.46
N PHE A 96 -14.05 -14.15 -37.55
CA PHE A 96 -14.34 -15.54 -37.89
C PHE A 96 -15.79 -15.76 -38.31
N LYS A 97 -16.75 -15.03 -37.73
CA LYS A 97 -18.15 -15.11 -38.13
C LYS A 97 -18.37 -14.53 -39.54
N GLU A 98 -17.68 -13.46 -39.88
CA GLU A 98 -17.69 -12.89 -41.23
C GLU A 98 -17.10 -13.87 -42.26
N LEU A 99 -15.96 -14.49 -41.96
CA LEU A 99 -15.37 -15.52 -42.83
C LEU A 99 -16.29 -16.72 -43.05
N LEU A 100 -17.03 -17.13 -42.03
CA LEU A 100 -18.05 -18.19 -42.15
C LEU A 100 -19.20 -17.74 -43.06
N SER A 101 -19.65 -16.49 -42.93
CA SER A 101 -20.72 -15.93 -43.76
C SER A 101 -20.33 -15.79 -45.23
N LEU A 102 -19.04 -15.57 -45.51
CA LEU A 102 -18.47 -15.52 -46.85
C LEU A 102 -18.20 -16.93 -47.43
N GLY A 103 -18.41 -18.00 -46.65
CA GLY A 103 -18.13 -19.38 -47.06
C GLY A 103 -16.64 -19.71 -47.19
N ILE A 104 -15.76 -18.86 -46.65
CA ILE A 104 -14.29 -19.05 -46.71
C ILE A 104 -13.85 -20.15 -45.73
N ILE A 105 -14.53 -20.28 -44.59
CA ILE A 105 -14.29 -21.33 -43.60
C ILE A 105 -15.55 -22.19 -43.43
N THR A 106 -15.36 -23.44 -43.02
CA THR A 106 -16.47 -24.34 -42.71
C THR A 106 -17.01 -24.12 -41.31
N LYS A 107 -18.24 -24.57 -41.04
CA LYS A 107 -18.85 -24.49 -39.70
C LYS A 107 -18.05 -25.26 -38.65
N GLU A 108 -17.43 -26.37 -39.04
CA GLU A 108 -16.56 -27.18 -38.17
C GLU A 108 -15.27 -26.43 -37.81
N GLU A 109 -14.65 -25.76 -38.77
CA GLU A 109 -13.46 -24.92 -38.52
C GLU A 109 -13.77 -23.72 -37.63
N PHE A 110 -14.95 -23.11 -37.80
CA PHE A 110 -15.41 -22.01 -36.94
C PHE A 110 -15.59 -22.45 -35.49
N GLU A 111 -16.28 -23.56 -35.23
CA GLU A 111 -16.48 -24.06 -33.86
C GLU A 111 -15.15 -24.47 -33.20
N LYS A 112 -14.20 -25.03 -33.97
CA LYS A 112 -12.86 -25.33 -33.47
C LYS A 112 -12.11 -24.06 -33.04
N LYS A 113 -12.03 -23.06 -33.92
CA LYS A 113 -11.34 -21.79 -33.62
C LYS A 113 -11.99 -20.98 -32.50
N LYS A 114 -13.32 -21.05 -32.37
CA LYS A 114 -14.07 -20.44 -31.27
C LYS A 114 -13.74 -21.09 -29.93
N ASN A 115 -13.66 -22.42 -29.87
CA ASN A 115 -13.29 -23.14 -28.66
C ASN A 115 -11.83 -22.88 -28.26
N ASP A 116 -10.93 -22.75 -29.24
CA ASP A 116 -9.51 -22.41 -28.99
C ASP A 116 -9.34 -20.97 -28.45
N LEU A 117 -10.28 -20.06 -28.70
CA LEU A 117 -10.26 -18.67 -28.23
C LEU A 117 -10.90 -18.46 -26.85
N LEU A 118 -11.78 -19.39 -26.44
CA LEU A 118 -12.54 -19.32 -25.19
C LEU A 118 -11.96 -20.18 -24.07
N ASN A 119 -11.06 -21.12 -24.40
CA ASN A 119 -10.28 -21.94 -23.45
C ASN A 119 -8.94 -21.31 -23.12
#